data_AF-A0A813BPI8-F1
#
_entry.id   AF-A0A813BPI8-F1
#
_cell.length_a   1.000
_cell.length_b   1.000
_cell.length_c   1.000
_cell.angle_alpha   90.00
_cell.angle_beta   90.00
_cell.angle_gamma   90.00
#
_symmetry.space_group_name_H-M   'P 1'
#
loop_
_entity.id
_entity.type
_entity.pdbx_description
1 polymer ?
#
loop_
_entity_poly.entity_id
_entity_poly.type
_entity_poly.pdbx_seq_one_letter_code
_entity_poly.pdbx_strand_id
1 'polypeptide(L)'
;EEAETDMELLTKEVEELGHCDMSRGTKRALLGGGGDFSAWTLKALPDIWQRLEARQCYVVAGGSSMVGRVAVWRSPCVQPSDIEVWEAVQWPGDLKAVPTNCIVCSVRGKGITALAGGDSDGDDVAVTLNQDLVEFVEHTEAAVAQLDWEQACKPKKELEVEARKLFSTTADRSPTYLQHMLNVPTPNVRGQATALAEKCQQAVMEAPGDMRLLMCMLQVGFLCHAAYDCPKKFSGKMVLAAIRQVMRAAGVAPTTHRSTWADAWLLASRGLPKATRKPWETVKLETLRDKTQPLGQ
;
A
#
# COMPACT_ATOMS: atom_id res chain seq x y z
N GLU A 1 -27.74 30.51 -9.52
CA GLU A 1 -27.69 29.09 -9.17
C GLU A 1 -26.22 28.69 -9.10
N GLU A 2 -25.76 28.19 -7.95
CA GLU A 2 -24.43 27.60 -7.88
C GLU A 2 -24.42 26.33 -8.74
N ALA A 3 -23.39 26.17 -9.56
CA ALA A 3 -23.23 24.98 -10.37
C ALA A 3 -23.11 23.77 -9.44
N GLU A 4 -23.98 22.79 -9.63
CA GLU A 4 -23.99 21.54 -8.89
C GLU A 4 -22.60 20.90 -8.99
N THR A 5 -22.01 20.58 -7.84
CA THR A 5 -20.66 20.02 -7.83
C THR A 5 -20.67 18.60 -8.40
N ASP A 6 -19.55 18.16 -8.99
CA ASP A 6 -19.44 16.79 -9.53
C ASP A 6 -19.85 15.71 -8.50
N MET A 7 -19.66 15.99 -7.20
CA MET A 7 -20.06 15.11 -6.10
C MET A 7 -21.59 15.04 -5.89
N GLU A 8 -22.30 16.13 -6.11
CA GLU A 8 -23.76 16.21 -5.94
C GLU A 8 -24.48 15.52 -7.12
N LEU A 9 -24.00 15.74 -8.34
CA LEU A 9 -24.46 15.03 -9.53
C LEU A 9 -24.26 13.52 -9.39
N LEU A 10 -23.08 13.10 -8.92
CA LEU A 10 -22.77 11.68 -8.69
C LEU A 10 -23.63 11.07 -7.58
N THR A 11 -23.95 11.83 -6.53
CA THR A 11 -24.81 11.34 -5.43
C THR A 11 -26.22 11.06 -5.93
N LYS A 12 -26.78 11.95 -6.75
CA LYS A 12 -28.08 11.73 -7.41
C LYS A 12 -28.06 10.51 -8.32
N GLU A 13 -27.05 10.38 -9.18
CA GLU A 13 -26.97 9.26 -10.12
C GLU A 13 -26.81 7.90 -9.39
N VAL A 14 -26.09 7.89 -8.26
CA VAL A 14 -25.95 6.71 -7.38
C VAL A 14 -27.26 6.33 -6.68
N GLU A 15 -28.06 7.32 -6.27
CA GLU A 15 -29.38 7.11 -5.69
C GLU A 15 -30.39 6.63 -6.73
N GLU A 16 -30.34 7.18 -7.95
CA GLU A 16 -31.19 6.81 -9.08
C GLU A 16 -30.93 5.38 -9.60
N LEU A 17 -29.67 4.92 -9.55
CA LEU A 17 -29.30 3.54 -9.90
C LEU A 17 -29.54 2.53 -8.77
N GLY A 18 -30.13 2.95 -7.63
CA GLY A 18 -30.48 2.08 -6.51
C GLY A 18 -29.28 1.59 -5.69
N HIS A 19 -28.15 2.31 -5.73
CA HIS A 19 -26.89 1.96 -5.06
C HIS A 19 -26.61 2.85 -3.83
N CYS A 20 -27.65 3.13 -3.04
CA CYS A 20 -27.63 4.03 -1.87
C CYS A 20 -26.56 3.67 -0.81
N ASP A 21 -26.05 2.43 -0.81
CA ASP A 21 -25.01 1.96 0.10
C ASP A 21 -23.58 2.44 -0.26
N MET A 22 -23.37 2.90 -1.50
CA MET A 22 -22.08 3.34 -2.02
C MET A 22 -21.86 4.85 -1.94
N SER A 23 -22.91 5.68 -1.95
CA SER A 23 -22.79 7.13 -1.72
C SER A 23 -22.26 7.47 -0.32
N ARG A 24 -22.36 6.53 0.62
CA ARG A 24 -21.93 6.69 2.02
C ARG A 24 -20.47 6.30 2.31
N GLY A 25 -19.65 5.91 1.34
CA GLY A 25 -18.24 5.70 1.65
C GLY A 25 -17.36 5.23 0.52
N THR A 26 -16.48 6.09 0.06
CA THR A 26 -15.27 5.73 -0.70
C THR A 26 -14.32 4.80 0.08
N LYS A 27 -14.46 4.70 1.41
CA LYS A 27 -13.87 3.59 2.21
C LYS A 27 -14.53 2.23 1.93
N ARG A 28 -15.84 2.18 1.66
CA ARG A 28 -16.57 0.95 1.33
C ARG A 28 -16.38 0.48 -0.11
N ALA A 29 -15.94 1.33 -1.03
CA ALA A 29 -15.70 0.88 -2.42
C ALA A 29 -14.44 0.02 -2.55
N LEU A 30 -13.35 0.35 -1.82
CA LEU A 30 -12.14 -0.48 -1.74
C LEU A 30 -12.25 -1.63 -0.72
N LEU A 31 -13.16 -1.50 0.25
CA LEU A 31 -13.38 -2.47 1.34
C LEU A 31 -14.77 -3.11 1.30
N GLY A 32 -15.43 -3.12 0.13
CA GLY A 32 -16.79 -3.57 -0.21
C GLY A 32 -17.93 -3.29 0.79
N GLY A 33 -19.08 -2.87 0.26
CA GLY A 33 -20.32 -2.79 1.02
C GLY A 33 -20.89 -4.17 1.38
N GLY A 34 -21.46 -4.27 2.59
CA GLY A 34 -22.57 -5.16 2.94
C GLY A 34 -22.34 -6.67 2.81
N GLY A 35 -21.74 -7.28 3.83
CA GLY A 35 -21.71 -8.73 4.05
C GLY A 35 -20.32 -9.23 4.45
N ASP A 36 -20.16 -9.68 5.70
CA ASP A 36 -18.99 -10.40 6.23
C ASP A 36 -17.62 -10.02 5.65
N PHE A 37 -17.13 -8.81 5.96
CA PHE A 37 -15.78 -8.39 5.58
C PHE A 37 -14.72 -8.90 6.56
N SER A 38 -13.80 -9.71 6.06
CA SER A 38 -12.57 -10.17 6.72
C SER A 38 -11.36 -9.31 6.32
N ALA A 39 -11.53 -7.98 6.34
CA ALA A 39 -10.44 -7.03 6.10
C ALA A 39 -10.12 -6.26 7.38
N TRP A 40 -8.84 -6.15 7.71
CA TRP A 40 -8.36 -5.51 8.93
C TRP A 40 -7.21 -4.57 8.65
N THR A 41 -7.12 -3.51 9.44
CA THR A 41 -5.90 -2.69 9.55
C THR A 41 -5.23 -3.05 10.86
N LEU A 42 -4.06 -3.66 10.78
CA LEU A 42 -3.37 -4.29 11.90
C LEU A 42 -2.00 -3.65 12.11
N LYS A 43 -1.61 -3.49 13.37
CA LYS A 43 -0.27 -3.03 13.72
C LYS A 43 0.77 -4.07 13.32
N ALA A 44 1.80 -3.67 12.60
CA ALA A 44 2.86 -4.57 12.22
C ALA A 44 3.89 -4.75 13.32
N LEU A 45 4.20 -6.01 13.62
CA LEU A 45 5.21 -6.41 14.60
C LEU A 45 6.23 -7.33 13.93
N PRO A 46 7.50 -7.29 14.35
CA PRO A 46 8.48 -8.24 13.85
C PRO A 46 8.35 -9.59 14.58
N ASP A 47 8.60 -10.68 13.88
CA ASP A 47 8.75 -12.01 14.49
C ASP A 47 10.07 -12.12 15.26
N ILE A 48 10.05 -11.62 16.50
CA ILE A 48 11.21 -11.68 17.39
C ILE A 48 11.63 -13.11 17.75
N TRP A 49 10.76 -14.10 17.52
CA TRP A 49 11.02 -15.52 17.77
C TRP A 49 11.62 -16.25 16.55
N GLN A 50 11.67 -15.61 15.39
CA GLN A 50 12.24 -16.14 14.14
C GLN A 50 11.67 -17.51 13.72
N ARG A 51 10.38 -17.73 13.98
CA ARG A 51 9.64 -18.96 13.67
C ARG A 51 8.98 -18.95 12.30
N LEU A 52 8.68 -17.77 11.76
CA LEU A 52 8.05 -17.61 10.47
C LEU A 52 9.06 -17.71 9.33
N GLU A 53 8.74 -18.47 8.30
CA GLU A 53 9.48 -18.45 7.04
C GLU A 53 9.19 -17.16 6.24
N ALA A 54 9.96 -16.93 5.17
CA ALA A 54 9.71 -15.81 4.28
C ALA A 54 8.27 -15.87 3.73
N ARG A 55 7.58 -14.71 3.73
CA ARG A 55 6.17 -14.57 3.35
C ARG A 55 5.17 -15.38 4.21
N GLN A 56 5.58 -15.81 5.40
CA GLN A 56 4.63 -16.22 6.44
C GLN A 56 4.38 -15.09 7.44
N CYS A 57 3.17 -15.07 8.00
CA CYS A 57 2.80 -14.14 9.05
C CYS A 57 1.91 -14.82 10.11
N TYR A 58 1.84 -14.21 11.29
CA TYR A 58 0.72 -14.45 12.20
C TYR A 58 -0.24 -13.27 12.10
N VAL A 59 -1.52 -13.54 11.88
CA VAL A 59 -2.56 -12.50 11.86
C VAL A 59 -3.45 -12.72 13.07
N VAL A 60 -3.50 -11.76 13.99
CA VAL A 60 -4.39 -11.80 15.15
C VAL A 60 -5.32 -10.61 15.11
N ALA A 61 -6.61 -10.85 14.83
CA ALA A 61 -7.62 -9.81 14.70
C ALA A 61 -8.83 -10.14 15.58
N GLY A 62 -9.30 -9.16 16.36
CA GLY A 62 -10.40 -9.37 17.30
C GLY A 62 -10.14 -10.49 18.30
N GLY A 63 -8.88 -10.67 18.71
CA GLY A 63 -8.45 -11.74 19.60
C GLY A 63 -8.48 -13.15 18.98
N SER A 64 -8.69 -13.29 17.67
CA SER A 64 -8.67 -14.58 16.96
C SER A 64 -7.49 -14.67 16.01
N SER A 65 -6.85 -15.83 15.94
CA SER A 65 -5.83 -16.13 14.93
C SER A 65 -6.50 -16.37 13.59
N MET A 66 -6.08 -15.66 12.57
CA MET A 66 -6.53 -15.86 11.20
C MET A 66 -5.51 -16.73 10.47
N VAL A 67 -5.98 -17.70 9.69
CA VAL A 67 -5.12 -18.68 9.00
C VAL A 67 -5.52 -18.76 7.54
N GLY A 68 -4.52 -18.98 6.67
CA GLY A 68 -4.67 -19.14 5.23
C GLY A 68 -4.00 -18.02 4.44
N ARG A 69 -4.19 -18.05 3.11
CA ARG A 69 -3.61 -17.07 2.20
C ARG A 69 -4.28 -15.71 2.37
N VAL A 70 -3.47 -14.69 2.60
CA VAL A 70 -3.91 -13.31 2.84
C VAL A 70 -3.24 -12.35 1.88
N ALA A 71 -4.00 -11.40 1.35
CA ALA A 71 -3.43 -10.24 0.67
C ALA A 71 -3.10 -9.17 1.71
N VAL A 72 -1.88 -8.66 1.66
CA VAL A 72 -1.36 -7.68 2.61
C VAL A 72 -0.76 -6.49 1.89
N TRP A 73 -1.04 -5.28 2.37
CA TRP A 73 -0.47 -4.06 1.82
C TRP A 73 -0.36 -2.97 2.86
N ARG A 74 0.49 -1.98 2.55
CA ARG A 74 0.51 -0.72 3.26
C ARG A 74 -0.12 0.36 2.40
N SER A 75 -0.80 1.30 3.06
CA SER A 75 -1.29 2.49 2.40
C SER A 75 -0.24 3.61 2.49
N PRO A 76 0.05 4.31 1.39
CA PRO A 76 -0.52 4.13 0.04
C PRO A 76 0.17 3.01 -0.76
N CYS A 77 -0.60 2.35 -1.64
CA CYS A 77 -0.11 1.36 -2.60
C CYS A 77 0.05 2.05 -3.97
N VAL A 78 1.29 2.29 -4.41
CA VAL A 78 1.58 3.10 -5.62
C VAL A 78 2.04 2.24 -6.80
N GLN A 79 2.58 1.05 -6.54
CA GLN A 79 3.04 0.12 -7.56
C GLN A 79 2.59 -1.32 -7.25
N PRO A 80 2.60 -2.23 -8.24
CA PRO A 80 2.13 -3.60 -8.06
C PRO A 80 2.84 -4.37 -6.93
N SER A 81 4.10 -4.05 -6.63
CA SER A 81 4.87 -4.70 -5.57
C SER A 81 4.55 -4.22 -4.15
N ASP A 82 3.71 -3.19 -3.98
CA ASP A 82 3.36 -2.65 -2.65
C ASP A 82 2.28 -3.48 -1.93
N ILE A 83 1.72 -4.46 -2.64
CA ILE A 83 0.79 -5.49 -2.15
C ILE A 83 1.38 -6.87 -2.43
N GLU A 84 1.31 -7.77 -1.46
CA GLU A 84 1.77 -9.15 -1.60
C GLU A 84 0.73 -10.14 -1.07
N VAL A 85 0.85 -11.41 -1.49
CA VAL A 85 0.16 -12.53 -0.84
C VAL A 85 1.12 -13.24 0.11
N TRP A 86 0.70 -13.36 1.36
CA TRP A 86 1.41 -14.09 2.41
C TRP A 86 0.57 -15.27 2.91
N GLU A 87 1.23 -16.21 3.59
CA GLU A 87 0.57 -17.30 4.30
C GLU A 87 0.41 -16.93 5.78
N ALA A 88 -0.83 -16.69 6.21
CA ALA A 88 -1.14 -16.52 7.63
C ALA A 88 -1.17 -17.91 8.28
N VAL A 89 -0.24 -18.17 9.19
CA VAL A 89 -0.16 -19.45 9.91
C VAL A 89 -0.75 -19.32 11.32
N GLN A 90 -1.09 -20.46 11.91
CA GLN A 90 -1.67 -20.52 13.25
C GLN A 90 -0.69 -19.94 14.30
N TRP A 91 -1.20 -19.08 15.18
CA TRP A 91 -0.41 -18.58 16.32
C TRP A 91 0.12 -19.75 17.17
N PRO A 92 1.42 -19.77 17.55
CA PRO A 92 1.99 -20.88 18.32
C PRO A 92 1.41 -20.93 19.74
N GLY A 93 0.81 -22.07 20.11
CA GLY A 93 0.14 -22.23 21.41
C GLY A 93 1.08 -22.16 22.62
N ASP A 94 2.38 -22.32 22.43
CA ASP A 94 3.40 -22.18 23.48
C ASP A 94 3.79 -20.72 23.76
N LEU A 95 3.42 -19.77 22.90
CA LEU A 95 3.63 -18.34 23.10
C LEU A 95 2.47 -17.73 23.88
N LYS A 96 2.68 -17.53 25.19
CA LYS A 96 1.65 -17.04 26.14
C LYS A 96 1.21 -15.59 25.93
N ALA A 97 2.07 -14.75 25.34
CA ALA A 97 1.74 -13.36 25.04
C ALA A 97 1.21 -13.27 23.61
N VAL A 98 -0.11 -13.37 23.44
CA VAL A 98 -0.75 -13.22 22.13
C VAL A 98 -1.09 -11.73 21.92
N PRO A 99 -0.40 -11.02 21.02
CA PRO A 99 -0.77 -9.66 20.68
C PRO A 99 -2.12 -9.65 19.95
N THR A 100 -2.96 -8.63 20.19
CA THR A 100 -4.27 -8.50 19.53
C THR A 100 -4.24 -7.36 18.52
N ASN A 101 -5.02 -7.50 17.45
CA ASN A 101 -5.13 -6.53 16.34
C ASN A 101 -3.77 -6.19 15.71
N CYS A 102 -2.98 -7.23 15.44
CA CYS A 102 -1.65 -7.12 14.89
C CYS A 102 -1.40 -8.16 13.80
N ILE A 103 -0.40 -7.87 12.98
CA ILE A 103 0.25 -8.83 12.10
C ILE A 103 1.70 -8.96 12.53
N VAL A 104 2.14 -10.19 12.82
CA VAL A 104 3.55 -10.49 13.07
C VAL A 104 4.17 -10.91 11.74
N CYS A 105 5.09 -10.10 11.25
CA CYS A 105 5.77 -10.26 9.98
C CYS A 105 7.06 -11.06 10.17
N SER A 106 7.33 -12.01 9.28
CA SER A 106 8.62 -12.71 9.29
C SER A 106 9.79 -11.73 9.19
N VAL A 107 10.83 -12.00 9.99
CA VAL A 107 12.14 -11.34 9.85
C VAL A 107 13.05 -12.04 8.83
N ARG A 108 12.58 -13.14 8.23
CA ARG A 108 13.24 -13.83 7.12
C ARG A 108 12.72 -13.27 5.79
N GLY A 109 13.61 -13.07 4.83
CA GLY A 109 13.27 -12.40 3.57
C GLY A 109 13.04 -10.90 3.77
N LYS A 110 12.07 -10.32 3.04
CA LYS A 110 11.79 -8.88 3.10
C LYS A 110 10.79 -8.49 4.22
N GLY A 111 9.90 -9.40 4.63
CA GLY A 111 8.86 -9.09 5.62
C GLY A 111 8.08 -7.81 5.28
N ILE A 112 7.84 -6.97 6.28
CA ILE A 112 7.14 -5.68 6.09
C ILE A 112 7.85 -4.70 5.14
N THR A 113 9.17 -4.82 4.96
CA THR A 113 9.89 -3.92 4.04
C THR A 113 9.49 -4.12 2.58
N ALA A 114 8.87 -5.27 2.25
CA ALA A 114 8.26 -5.49 0.93
C ALA A 114 7.08 -4.55 0.67
N LEU A 115 6.36 -4.14 1.72
CA LEU A 115 5.13 -3.35 1.63
C LEU A 115 5.47 -1.85 1.63
N ALA A 116 5.83 -1.33 0.46
CA ALA A 116 6.22 0.07 0.24
C ALA A 116 7.37 0.57 1.12
N GLY A 117 8.29 -0.33 1.53
CA GLY A 117 9.44 -0.01 2.37
C GLY A 117 9.11 0.17 3.86
N GLY A 118 8.02 -0.44 4.34
CA GLY A 118 7.63 -0.33 5.74
C GLY A 118 8.54 -0.98 6.75
N ASP A 119 8.31 -0.63 8.02
CA ASP A 119 9.02 -1.15 9.16
C ASP A 119 8.06 -1.41 10.34
N SER A 120 8.59 -1.61 11.55
CA SER A 120 7.78 -1.91 12.74
C SER A 120 7.82 -0.79 13.79
N ASP A 121 8.04 0.47 13.38
CA ASP A 121 8.06 1.61 14.29
C ASP A 121 6.66 2.19 14.62
N GLY A 122 5.61 1.57 14.08
CA GLY A 122 4.21 1.99 14.24
C GLY A 122 3.33 1.76 13.02
N ASP A 123 3.89 1.22 11.93
CA ASP A 123 3.19 0.98 10.68
C ASP A 123 1.97 0.07 10.83
N ASP A 124 0.91 0.46 10.13
CA ASP A 124 -0.30 -0.33 9.97
C ASP A 124 -0.30 -1.02 8.61
N VAL A 125 -0.68 -2.29 8.61
CA VAL A 125 -0.82 -3.14 7.43
C VAL A 125 -2.29 -3.50 7.26
N ALA A 126 -2.82 -3.25 6.07
CA ALA A 126 -4.10 -3.77 5.68
C ALA A 126 -3.94 -5.24 5.28
N VAL A 127 -4.83 -6.08 5.80
CA VAL A 127 -4.85 -7.53 5.58
C VAL A 127 -6.26 -7.92 5.18
N THR A 128 -6.40 -8.74 4.16
CA THR A 128 -7.69 -9.37 3.84
C THR A 128 -7.52 -10.83 3.51
N LEU A 129 -8.51 -11.62 3.91
CA LEU A 129 -8.63 -13.00 3.43
C LEU A 129 -9.30 -13.07 2.07
N ASN A 130 -9.90 -11.99 1.54
CA ASN A 130 -10.66 -12.01 0.28
C ASN A 130 -9.87 -12.68 -0.87
N GLN A 131 -10.34 -13.84 -1.34
CA GLN A 131 -9.65 -14.71 -2.26
C GLN A 131 -9.69 -14.12 -3.67
N ASP A 132 -10.72 -13.34 -3.99
CA ASP A 132 -10.77 -12.59 -5.25
C ASP A 132 -9.59 -11.59 -5.31
N LEU A 133 -9.25 -10.94 -4.19
CA LEU A 133 -8.10 -10.04 -4.12
C LEU A 133 -6.77 -10.82 -4.07
N VAL A 134 -6.71 -11.92 -3.32
CA VAL A 134 -5.53 -12.80 -3.26
C VAL A 134 -5.16 -13.33 -4.66
N GLU A 135 -6.12 -13.89 -5.38
CA GLU A 135 -5.94 -14.37 -6.76
C GLU A 135 -5.56 -13.24 -7.72
N PHE A 136 -6.19 -12.06 -7.59
CA PHE A 136 -5.81 -10.89 -8.38
C PHE A 136 -4.34 -10.48 -8.15
N VAL A 137 -3.90 -10.44 -6.89
CA VAL A 137 -2.52 -10.09 -6.53
C VAL A 137 -1.55 -11.13 -7.06
N GLU A 138 -1.86 -12.43 -6.97
CA GLU A 138 -1.03 -13.51 -7.52
C GLU A 138 -0.88 -13.45 -9.03
N HIS A 139 -1.99 -13.24 -9.75
CA HIS A 139 -1.95 -13.06 -11.20
C HIS A 139 -1.15 -11.82 -11.58
N THR A 140 -1.29 -10.74 -10.81
CA THR A 140 -0.51 -9.52 -10.99
C THR A 140 0.98 -9.80 -10.75
N GLU A 141 1.35 -10.46 -9.65
CA GLU A 141 2.73 -10.85 -9.32
C GLU A 141 3.34 -11.68 -10.45
N ALA A 142 2.61 -12.69 -10.95
CA ALA A 142 3.05 -13.51 -12.08
C ALA A 142 3.24 -12.69 -13.37
N ALA A 143 2.32 -11.76 -13.66
CA ALA A 143 2.41 -10.90 -14.84
C ALA A 143 3.59 -9.91 -14.78
N VAL A 144 3.97 -9.45 -13.59
CA VAL A 144 5.06 -8.49 -13.39
C VAL A 144 6.40 -9.16 -13.05
N ALA A 145 6.45 -10.48 -12.93
CA ALA A 145 7.66 -11.23 -12.54
C ALA A 145 8.82 -11.05 -13.53
N GLN A 146 8.52 -10.79 -14.81
CA GLN A 146 9.53 -10.60 -15.87
C GLN A 146 9.99 -9.15 -16.01
N LEU A 147 9.43 -8.21 -15.25
CA LEU A 147 9.82 -6.80 -15.32
C LEU A 147 11.21 -6.59 -14.70
N ASP A 148 11.96 -5.67 -15.29
CA ASP A 148 13.27 -5.27 -14.79
C ASP A 148 13.12 -4.32 -13.60
N TRP A 149 12.89 -4.92 -12.42
CA TRP A 149 12.74 -4.21 -11.15
C TRP A 149 14.02 -3.47 -10.73
N GLU A 150 15.19 -3.92 -11.18
CA GLU A 150 16.45 -3.24 -10.90
C GLU A 150 16.54 -1.92 -11.66
N GLN A 151 16.21 -1.95 -12.95
CA GLN A 151 16.12 -0.75 -13.78
C GLN A 151 14.98 0.19 -13.34
N ALA A 152 13.87 -0.36 -12.86
CA ALA A 152 12.78 0.45 -12.31
C ALA A 152 13.20 1.20 -11.03
N CYS A 153 14.00 0.58 -10.16
CA CYS A 153 14.44 1.20 -8.90
C CYS A 153 15.63 2.15 -9.07
N LYS A 154 16.33 2.12 -10.21
CA LYS A 154 17.55 2.89 -10.47
C LYS A 154 17.46 4.39 -10.11
N PRO A 155 16.42 5.16 -10.49
CA PRO A 155 16.35 6.59 -10.16
C PRO A 155 16.31 6.86 -8.65
N LYS A 156 15.65 5.99 -7.87
CA LYS A 156 15.63 6.09 -6.41
C LYS A 156 17.03 5.82 -5.82
N LYS A 157 17.73 4.79 -6.30
CA LYS A 157 19.10 4.47 -5.86
C LYS A 157 20.07 5.61 -6.15
N GLU A 158 19.97 6.25 -7.32
CA GLU A 158 20.79 7.42 -7.66
C GLU A 158 20.52 8.60 -6.70
N LEU A 159 19.25 8.81 -6.35
CA LEU A 159 18.86 9.81 -5.36
C LEU A 159 19.44 9.53 -3.96
N GLU A 160 19.47 8.26 -3.53
CA GLU A 160 20.07 7.84 -2.25
C GLU A 160 21.58 8.15 -2.19
N VAL A 161 22.30 7.93 -3.30
CA VAL A 161 23.72 8.27 -3.40
C VAL A 161 23.94 9.77 -3.26
N GLU A 162 23.12 10.60 -3.93
CA GLU A 162 23.23 12.06 -3.81
C GLU A 162 22.85 12.57 -2.42
N ALA A 163 21.81 12.00 -1.79
CA ALA A 163 21.39 12.39 -0.45
C ALA A 163 22.49 12.15 0.61
N ARG A 164 23.25 11.05 0.50
CA ARG A 164 24.36 10.74 1.41
C ARG A 164 25.49 11.76 1.35
N LYS A 165 25.72 12.39 0.18
CA LYS A 165 26.75 13.43 0.02
C LYS A 165 26.42 14.72 0.81
N LEU A 166 25.15 14.95 1.13
CA LEU A 166 24.70 16.18 1.80
C LEU A 166 24.88 16.13 3.32
N PHE A 167 25.04 14.94 3.92
CA PHE A 167 25.33 14.77 5.34
C PHE A 167 26.84 14.94 5.60
N SER A 168 27.25 16.17 5.91
CA SER A 168 28.61 16.51 6.35
C SER A 168 28.62 16.76 7.87
N THR A 169 29.62 16.20 8.56
CA THR A 169 29.70 16.08 10.03
C THR A 169 30.45 17.20 10.75
N THR A 170 30.80 18.31 10.09
CA THR A 170 31.89 19.18 10.60
C THR A 170 31.52 20.56 11.13
N ALA A 171 30.25 20.97 11.20
CA ALA A 171 29.89 22.24 11.87
C ALA A 171 28.51 22.20 12.55
N ASP A 172 28.37 22.87 13.69
CA ASP A 172 27.06 23.14 14.30
C ASP A 172 26.22 24.01 13.36
N ARG A 173 25.13 23.43 12.86
CA ARG A 173 24.18 24.07 11.93
C ARG A 173 22.85 24.44 12.59
N SER A 174 22.76 24.36 13.92
CA SER A 174 21.53 24.63 14.66
C SER A 174 20.94 26.02 14.37
N PRO A 175 21.74 27.12 14.32
CA PRO A 175 21.21 28.43 13.94
C PRO A 175 20.67 28.49 12.51
N THR A 176 21.37 27.83 11.57
CA THR A 176 20.93 27.73 10.17
C THR A 176 19.64 26.91 10.05
N TYR A 177 19.50 25.84 10.82
CA TYR A 177 18.29 25.01 10.86
C TYR A 177 17.09 25.79 11.41
N LEU A 178 17.27 26.52 12.51
CA LEU A 178 16.20 27.36 13.06
C LEU A 178 15.77 28.45 12.08
N GLN A 179 16.73 29.13 11.45
CA GLN A 179 16.43 30.12 10.40
C GLN A 179 15.73 29.48 9.19
N HIS A 180 16.09 28.25 8.83
CA HIS A 180 15.46 27.49 7.75
C HIS A 180 14.00 27.16 8.08
N MET A 181 13.72 26.66 9.29
CA MET A 181 12.36 26.33 9.75
C MET A 181 11.40 27.54 9.73
N LEU A 182 11.92 28.74 9.97
CA LEU A 182 11.12 29.98 9.96
C LEU A 182 10.78 30.49 8.56
N ASN A 183 11.56 30.14 7.54
CA ASN A 183 11.50 30.80 6.23
C ASN A 183 11.18 29.86 5.06
N VAL A 184 11.15 28.54 5.28
CA VAL A 184 11.00 27.59 4.20
C VAL A 184 9.54 27.20 4.05
N PRO A 185 8.88 27.60 2.93
CA PRO A 185 7.60 27.02 2.61
C PRO A 185 7.79 25.52 2.49
N THR A 186 7.02 24.75 3.26
CA THR A 186 7.08 23.28 3.21
C THR A 186 6.23 22.83 2.02
N PRO A 187 6.81 22.52 0.85
CA PRO A 187 6.01 22.08 -0.28
C PRO A 187 5.30 20.77 0.11
N ASN A 188 4.07 20.58 -0.38
CA ASN A 188 3.39 19.29 -0.28
C ASN A 188 4.02 18.29 -1.26
N VAL A 189 5.23 17.80 -0.93
CA VAL A 189 6.02 16.89 -1.77
C VAL A 189 5.27 15.60 -2.01
N ARG A 190 4.68 15.02 -0.96
CA ARG A 190 3.95 13.75 -1.01
C ARG A 190 2.75 13.85 -1.94
N GLY A 191 1.90 14.87 -1.75
CA GLY A 191 0.74 15.10 -2.60
C GLY A 191 1.12 15.36 -4.06
N GLN A 192 2.17 16.14 -4.31
CA GLN A 192 2.67 16.37 -5.68
C GLN A 192 3.21 15.09 -6.32
N ALA A 193 4.00 14.30 -5.59
CA ALA A 193 4.57 13.05 -6.09
C ALA A 193 3.47 12.03 -6.42
N THR A 194 2.55 11.76 -5.49
CA THR A 194 1.41 10.86 -5.71
C THR A 194 0.63 11.26 -6.95
N ALA A 195 0.37 12.55 -7.11
CA ALA A 195 -0.44 13.05 -8.19
C ALA A 195 0.32 13.18 -9.53
N LEU A 196 1.63 12.92 -9.55
CA LEU A 196 2.43 12.69 -10.77
C LEU A 196 2.50 11.19 -11.09
N ALA A 197 2.58 10.32 -10.07
CA ALA A 197 2.49 8.87 -10.26
C ALA A 197 1.15 8.46 -10.90
N GLU A 198 0.05 9.02 -10.40
CA GLU A 198 -1.30 8.82 -10.97
C GLU A 198 -1.37 9.17 -12.46
N LYS A 199 -0.70 10.26 -12.88
CA LYS A 199 -0.62 10.63 -14.31
C LYS A 199 0.16 9.63 -15.14
N CYS A 200 1.21 9.05 -14.56
CA CYS A 200 1.99 8.01 -15.25
C CYS A 200 1.18 6.72 -15.38
N GLN A 201 0.41 6.35 -14.35
CA GLN A 201 -0.51 5.21 -14.39
C GLN A 201 -1.58 5.43 -15.47
N GLN A 202 -2.19 6.62 -15.51
CA GLN A 202 -3.17 6.97 -16.53
C GLN A 202 -2.59 6.87 -17.96
N ALA A 203 -1.37 7.37 -18.17
CA ALA A 203 -0.70 7.28 -19.47
C ALA A 203 -0.49 5.82 -19.92
N VAL A 204 -0.19 4.90 -19.00
CA VAL A 204 -0.10 3.45 -19.30
C VAL A 204 -1.46 2.89 -19.69
N MET A 205 -2.52 3.29 -19.00
CA MET A 205 -3.89 2.82 -19.29
C MET A 205 -4.41 3.33 -20.64
N GLU A 206 -4.01 4.53 -21.06
CA GLU A 206 -4.38 5.11 -22.36
C GLU A 206 -3.60 4.50 -23.54
N ALA A 207 -2.41 3.95 -23.28
CA ALA A 207 -1.56 3.32 -24.28
C ALA A 207 -1.04 1.95 -23.79
N PRO A 208 -1.95 0.96 -23.62
CA PRO A 208 -1.57 -0.36 -23.13
C PRO A 208 -0.59 -1.02 -24.11
N GLY A 209 0.55 -1.46 -23.59
CA GLY A 209 1.63 -2.07 -24.38
C GLY A 209 2.85 -1.17 -24.62
N ASP A 210 2.77 0.13 -24.34
CA ASP A 210 3.97 1.00 -24.36
C ASP A 210 4.84 0.73 -23.13
N MET A 211 5.87 -0.11 -23.33
CA MET A 211 6.82 -0.50 -22.29
C MET A 211 7.59 0.67 -21.67
N ARG A 212 7.79 1.76 -22.41
CA ARG A 212 8.46 2.96 -21.89
C ARG A 212 7.56 3.71 -20.91
N LEU A 213 6.25 3.76 -21.16
CA LEU A 213 5.29 4.31 -20.20
C LEU A 213 5.17 3.42 -18.96
N LEU A 214 5.15 2.09 -19.14
CA LEU A 214 5.15 1.15 -18.01
C LEU A 214 6.38 1.34 -17.12
N MET A 215 7.57 1.42 -17.72
CA MET A 215 8.81 1.68 -16.97
C MET A 215 8.80 3.06 -16.29
N CYS A 216 8.25 4.09 -16.94
CA CYS A 216 8.06 5.40 -16.33
C CYS A 216 7.18 5.32 -15.07
N MET A 217 6.04 4.63 -15.15
CA MET A 217 5.13 4.43 -14.02
C MET A 217 5.84 3.75 -12.85
N LEU A 218 6.59 2.67 -13.09
CA LEU A 218 7.33 1.96 -12.04
C LEU A 218 8.43 2.84 -11.41
N GLN A 219 9.23 3.52 -12.24
CA GLN A 219 10.28 4.43 -11.77
C GLN A 219 9.73 5.57 -10.91
N VAL A 220 8.61 6.15 -11.32
CA VAL A 220 7.92 7.19 -10.55
C VAL A 220 7.34 6.60 -9.25
N GLY A 221 6.84 5.36 -9.25
CA GLY A 221 6.41 4.65 -8.04
C GLY A 221 7.52 4.55 -6.97
N PHE A 222 8.73 4.13 -7.35
CA PHE A 222 9.88 4.12 -6.44
C PHE A 222 10.26 5.52 -5.94
N LEU A 223 10.18 6.54 -6.78
CA LEU A 223 10.42 7.93 -6.38
C LEU A 223 9.32 8.48 -5.46
N CYS A 224 8.08 8.01 -5.58
CA CYS A 224 7.00 8.30 -4.63
C CYS A 224 7.31 7.75 -3.25
N HIS A 225 7.91 6.56 -3.13
CA HIS A 225 8.36 6.05 -1.84
C HIS A 225 9.42 6.99 -1.21
N ALA A 226 10.37 7.48 -2.01
CA ALA A 226 11.34 8.47 -1.53
C ALA A 226 10.68 9.81 -1.09
N ALA A 227 9.53 10.17 -1.68
CA ALA A 227 8.77 11.33 -1.24
C ALA A 227 8.22 11.18 0.18
N TYR A 228 7.91 9.97 0.65
CA TYR A 228 7.44 9.74 2.02
C TYR A 228 8.53 9.97 3.06
N ASP A 229 9.78 9.72 2.68
CA ASP A 229 10.98 9.95 3.49
C ASP A 229 11.49 11.41 3.48
N CYS A 230 10.81 12.31 2.74
CA CYS A 230 11.11 13.74 2.78
C CYS A 230 10.58 14.41 4.06
N PRO A 231 11.27 15.45 4.58
CA PRO A 231 12.59 15.95 4.15
C PRO A 231 13.77 15.23 4.81
N LYS A 232 13.52 14.23 5.68
CA LYS A 232 14.52 13.67 6.58
C LYS A 232 15.61 12.88 5.86
N LYS A 233 15.25 12.00 4.91
CA LYS A 233 16.24 11.22 4.13
C LYS A 233 16.52 11.84 2.77
N PHE A 234 15.54 12.52 2.18
CA PHE A 234 15.65 13.11 0.85
C PHE A 234 15.21 14.57 0.81
N SER A 235 15.87 15.35 -0.05
CA SER A 235 15.39 16.68 -0.40
C SER A 235 14.15 16.58 -1.29
N GLY A 236 13.05 17.21 -0.86
CA GLY A 236 11.81 17.25 -1.64
C GLY A 236 11.98 17.84 -3.03
N LYS A 237 12.87 18.84 -3.19
CA LYS A 237 13.19 19.43 -4.49
C LYS A 237 13.86 18.41 -5.42
N MET A 238 14.76 17.59 -4.90
CA MET A 238 15.46 16.57 -5.67
C MET A 238 14.52 15.44 -6.09
N VAL A 239 13.65 14.98 -5.18
CA VAL A 239 12.63 13.97 -5.50
C VAL A 239 11.72 14.44 -6.65
N LEU A 240 11.14 15.64 -6.53
CA LEU A 240 10.23 16.17 -7.55
C LEU A 240 10.95 16.47 -8.88
N ALA A 241 12.23 16.82 -8.85
CA ALA A 241 13.03 16.99 -10.06
C ALA A 241 13.28 15.65 -10.77
N ALA A 242 13.63 14.60 -10.01
CA ALA A 242 13.84 13.26 -10.52
C ALA A 242 12.56 12.70 -11.17
N ILE A 243 11.40 12.87 -10.53
CA ILE A 243 10.10 12.45 -11.10
C ILE A 243 9.86 13.13 -12.45
N ARG A 244 10.03 14.46 -12.52
CA ARG A 244 9.83 15.22 -13.76
C ARG A 244 10.82 14.81 -14.86
N GLN A 245 12.05 14.45 -14.51
CA GLN A 245 13.04 13.97 -15.46
C GLN A 245 12.63 12.62 -16.07
N VAL A 246 12.19 11.67 -15.23
CA VAL A 246 11.67 10.37 -15.67
C VAL A 246 10.46 10.56 -16.59
N MET A 247 9.48 11.38 -16.17
CA MET A 247 8.30 11.69 -16.98
C MET A 247 8.66 12.30 -18.34
N ARG A 248 9.59 13.26 -18.37
CA ARG A 248 10.03 13.91 -19.61
C ARG A 248 10.70 12.91 -20.56
N ALA A 249 11.55 12.02 -20.04
CA ALA A 249 12.19 10.98 -20.85
C ALA A 249 11.16 10.02 -21.48
N ALA A 250 10.05 9.78 -20.77
CA ALA A 250 8.91 9.01 -21.24
C ALA A 250 7.84 9.85 -21.93
N GLY A 251 8.10 11.12 -22.28
CA GLY A 251 7.15 11.97 -22.99
C GLY A 251 5.81 12.21 -22.24
N VAL A 252 5.75 11.95 -20.94
CA VAL A 252 4.55 12.18 -20.12
C VAL A 252 4.57 13.64 -19.65
N ALA A 253 3.56 14.40 -20.04
CA ALA A 253 3.45 15.80 -19.66
C ALA A 253 2.95 15.93 -18.21
N PRO A 254 3.43 16.92 -17.44
CA PRO A 254 2.84 17.23 -16.14
C PRO A 254 1.37 17.68 -16.23
N THR A 255 0.87 18.00 -17.42
CA THR A 255 -0.53 18.38 -17.69
C THR A 255 -1.40 17.20 -18.12
N THR A 256 -0.84 15.98 -18.24
CA THR A 256 -1.61 14.76 -18.51
C THR A 256 -2.75 14.61 -17.49
N HIS A 257 -3.88 14.10 -17.97
CA HIS A 257 -5.08 13.88 -17.18
C HIS A 257 -4.77 13.01 -15.95
N ARG A 258 -5.44 13.29 -14.82
CA ARG A 258 -5.42 12.43 -13.63
C ARG A 258 -6.69 11.61 -13.64
N SER A 259 -6.64 10.38 -13.15
CA SER A 259 -7.86 9.63 -12.92
C SER A 259 -8.85 10.44 -12.08
N THR A 260 -10.09 10.43 -12.52
CA THR A 260 -11.22 10.97 -11.77
C THR A 260 -11.82 9.87 -10.90
N TRP A 261 -12.69 10.26 -9.96
CA TRP A 261 -13.51 9.28 -9.25
C TRP A 261 -14.39 8.44 -10.18
N ALA A 262 -14.81 9.00 -11.32
CA ALA A 262 -15.58 8.27 -12.33
C ALA A 262 -14.75 7.17 -13.01
N ASP A 263 -13.47 7.42 -13.29
CA ASP A 263 -12.56 6.42 -13.86
C ASP A 263 -12.33 5.25 -12.90
N ALA A 264 -12.11 5.55 -11.62
CA ALA A 264 -11.99 4.53 -10.57
C ALA A 264 -13.28 3.70 -10.43
N TRP A 265 -14.45 4.34 -10.55
CA TRP A 265 -15.74 3.67 -10.49
C TRP A 265 -15.98 2.74 -11.68
N LEU A 266 -15.66 3.17 -12.90
CA LEU A 266 -15.79 2.34 -14.11
C LEU A 266 -14.92 1.08 -14.03
N LEU A 267 -13.74 1.18 -13.41
CA LEU A 267 -12.87 0.03 -13.16
C LEU A 267 -13.45 -0.91 -12.10
N ALA A 268 -14.00 -0.37 -11.01
CA ALA A 268 -14.59 -1.17 -9.93
C ALA A 268 -15.91 -1.86 -10.33
N SER A 269 -16.74 -1.20 -11.14
CA SER A 269 -18.08 -1.67 -11.52
C SER A 269 -18.08 -2.80 -12.56
N ARG A 270 -16.97 -2.99 -13.30
CA ARG A 270 -16.80 -4.12 -14.22
C ARG A 270 -16.69 -5.48 -13.51
N GLY A 271 -16.34 -5.47 -12.21
CA GLY A 271 -16.39 -6.62 -11.31
C GLY A 271 -15.46 -7.80 -11.69
N LEU A 272 -15.22 -8.69 -10.72
CA LEU A 272 -14.68 -10.04 -10.96
C LEU A 272 -15.85 -11.05 -11.03
N PRO A 273 -15.77 -12.12 -11.84
CA PRO A 273 -16.86 -13.08 -12.00
C PRO A 273 -17.27 -13.71 -10.67
N LYS A 274 -18.58 -13.81 -10.39
CA LYS A 274 -19.14 -14.40 -9.15
C LYS A 274 -18.68 -15.83 -8.83
N ALA A 275 -18.08 -16.54 -9.77
CA ALA A 275 -17.71 -17.96 -9.65
C ALA A 275 -16.44 -18.24 -8.83
N THR A 276 -15.68 -17.22 -8.42
CA THR A 276 -14.38 -17.37 -7.71
C THR A 276 -14.50 -17.40 -6.19
N ARG A 277 -15.68 -17.12 -5.61
CA ARG A 277 -15.85 -16.96 -4.17
C ARG A 277 -15.94 -18.32 -3.45
N LYS A 278 -14.86 -18.73 -2.77
CA LYS A 278 -14.88 -19.86 -1.80
C LYS A 278 -15.31 -19.38 -0.40
N PRO A 279 -16.05 -20.20 0.37
CA PRO A 279 -16.47 -19.87 1.74
C PRO A 279 -15.31 -19.95 2.75
N TRP A 280 -15.35 -19.08 3.77
CA TRP A 280 -14.34 -18.93 4.81
C TRP A 280 -14.53 -19.90 5.97
N GLU A 281 -13.44 -20.43 6.53
CA GLU A 281 -13.45 -21.11 7.84
C GLU A 281 -12.79 -20.22 8.90
N THR A 282 -13.60 -19.60 9.75
CA THR A 282 -13.12 -18.92 10.96
C THR A 282 -12.90 -19.96 12.05
N VAL A 283 -11.65 -20.22 12.41
CA VAL A 283 -11.34 -21.09 13.55
C VAL A 283 -11.45 -20.27 14.84
N LYS A 284 -12.46 -20.55 15.66
CA LYS A 284 -12.59 -19.93 16.99
C LYS A 284 -11.51 -20.50 17.90
N LEU A 285 -10.65 -19.66 18.48
CA LEU A 285 -9.61 -20.09 19.42
C LEU A 285 -10.17 -20.87 20.63
N GLU A 286 -11.41 -20.62 21.01
CA GLU A 286 -12.15 -21.34 22.06
C GLU A 286 -12.33 -22.83 21.74
N THR A 287 -12.41 -23.19 20.45
CA THR A 287 -12.56 -24.59 19.99
C THR A 287 -11.24 -25.35 19.87
N LEU A 288 -10.11 -24.65 19.93
CA LEU A 288 -8.76 -25.25 19.98
C LEU A 288 -8.23 -25.41 21.41
N ARG A 289 -9.04 -25.08 22.44
CA ARG A 289 -8.73 -25.42 23.83
C ARG A 289 -8.82 -26.92 24.02
N ASP A 290 -7.69 -27.54 24.32
CA ASP A 290 -7.67 -28.87 24.92
C ASP A 290 -8.47 -28.79 26.24
N LYS A 291 -9.61 -29.50 26.32
CA LYS A 291 -10.51 -29.50 27.49
C LYS A 291 -9.84 -29.97 28.78
N THR A 292 -8.58 -30.41 28.69
CA THR A 292 -7.80 -30.99 29.77
C THR A 292 -6.89 -30.01 30.51
N GLN A 293 -6.73 -28.76 30.03
CA GLN A 293 -5.98 -27.75 30.78
C GLN A 293 -6.90 -26.89 31.66
N PRO A 294 -6.85 -27.02 33.00
CA PRO A 294 -7.59 -26.15 33.88
C PRO A 294 -7.07 -24.71 33.76
N LEU A 295 -7.99 -23.75 33.80
CA LEU A 295 -7.67 -22.33 33.97
C LEU A 295 -6.78 -22.20 35.21
N GLY A 296 -5.60 -21.60 35.02
CA GLY A 296 -4.66 -21.38 36.10
C GLY A 296 -5.29 -20.61 37.26
N GLN A 297 -4.90 -21.05 38.46
CA GLN A 297 -4.68 -20.19 39.62
C GLN A 297 -3.77 -19.01 39.25
#